data_AF-A0A6B3H9G0-F1
#
_entry.id   AF-A0A6B3H9G0-F1
#
_cell.length_a   1.000
_cell.length_b   1.000
_cell.length_c   1.000
_cell.angle_alpha   90.00
_cell.angle_beta   90.00
_cell.angle_gamma   90.00
#
_symmetry.space_group_name_H-M   'P 1'
#
loop_
_entity.id
_entity.type
_entity.pdbx_description
1 polymer ?
#
loop_
_entity_poly.entity_id
_entity_poly.type
_entity_poly.pdbx_seq_one_letter_code
_entity_poly.pdbx_strand_id
1 'polypeptide(L)'
;MSGGQDRHDVGAGDGALDPEPRRGRPRSAAAERAILDAVITLLEAGEPLAGLSIERIARTAGVGKATIYRRWTGKEELFVDVVRDMEPVD
;
A
#
# COMPACT_ATOMS: atom_id res chain seq x y z
N MET A 1 -54.46 -43.47 -6.95
CA MET A 1 -53.12 -43.83 -6.44
C MET A 1 -52.29 -42.55 -6.45
N SER A 2 -52.08 -42.01 -5.25
CA SER A 2 -51.26 -40.83 -5.01
C SER A 2 -49.77 -41.21 -5.03
N GLY A 3 -48.97 -40.32 -5.58
CA GLY A 3 -47.54 -40.15 -5.36
C GLY A 3 -47.20 -38.78 -5.95
N GLY A 4 -47.00 -37.69 -5.20
CA GLY A 4 -46.50 -37.58 -3.84
C GLY A 4 -44.99 -37.58 -3.88
N GLN A 5 -44.40 -36.38 -3.67
CA GLN A 5 -42.97 -36.11 -3.49
C GLN A 5 -42.11 -36.34 -4.77
N ASP A 6 -41.09 -35.55 -5.12
CA ASP A 6 -40.19 -34.79 -4.26
C ASP A 6 -39.21 -33.94 -5.07
N ARG A 7 -38.81 -32.83 -4.45
CA ARG A 7 -37.56 -32.04 -4.64
C ARG A 7 -37.49 -30.99 -5.75
N HIS A 8 -37.71 -29.75 -5.30
CA HIS A 8 -36.80 -28.64 -5.60
C HIS A 8 -35.37 -29.00 -5.17
N ASP A 9 -34.38 -28.62 -5.98
CA ASP A 9 -33.11 -28.10 -5.46
C ASP A 9 -32.54 -27.06 -6.43
N VAL A 10 -32.15 -25.94 -5.84
CA VAL A 10 -31.47 -24.80 -6.46
C VAL A 10 -30.01 -24.92 -6.06
N GLY A 11 -29.09 -24.82 -7.03
CA GLY A 11 -27.75 -24.30 -6.76
C GLY A 11 -26.59 -25.14 -7.28
N ALA A 12 -25.90 -24.56 -8.27
CA ALA A 12 -24.44 -24.58 -8.45
C ALA A 12 -24.16 -23.61 -9.62
N GLY A 13 -23.53 -22.44 -9.48
CA GLY A 13 -22.50 -22.06 -8.54
C GLY A 13 -21.14 -22.53 -9.06
N ASP A 14 -20.58 -21.81 -10.02
CA ASP A 14 -19.14 -21.75 -10.33
C ASP A 14 -18.96 -20.65 -11.41
N GLY A 15 -18.47 -19.44 -11.15
CA GLY A 15 -17.55 -19.05 -10.09
C GLY A 15 -16.09 -19.19 -10.52
N ALA A 16 -15.71 -18.84 -11.76
CA ALA A 16 -14.32 -18.48 -12.08
C ALA A 16 -14.21 -17.88 -13.48
N LEU A 17 -14.40 -16.56 -13.59
CA LEU A 17 -13.54 -15.76 -14.45
C LEU A 17 -13.02 -14.63 -13.57
N ASP A 18 -12.15 -14.98 -12.62
CA ASP A 18 -11.31 -13.98 -11.96
C ASP A 18 -10.51 -13.27 -13.05
N PRO A 19 -10.70 -11.95 -13.26
CA PRO A 19 -9.84 -11.22 -14.16
C PRO A 19 -8.46 -11.17 -13.50
N GLU A 20 -7.48 -11.82 -14.13
CA GLU A 20 -6.07 -11.75 -13.76
C GLU A 20 -5.68 -10.31 -13.40
N PRO A 21 -5.12 -10.05 -12.20
CA PRO A 21 -4.71 -8.72 -11.82
C PRO A 21 -3.65 -8.24 -12.81
N ARG A 22 -4.02 -7.29 -13.67
CA ARG A 22 -3.07 -6.60 -14.56
C ARG A 22 -1.91 -6.12 -13.71
N ARG A 23 -0.79 -6.81 -13.82
CA ARG A 23 0.44 -6.56 -13.07
C ARG A 23 1.10 -5.29 -13.61
N GLY A 24 0.46 -4.15 -13.31
CA GLY A 24 1.16 -2.88 -13.22
C GLY A 24 2.23 -2.96 -12.14
N ARG A 25 3.23 -2.07 -12.20
CA ARG A 25 4.33 -1.95 -11.22
C ARG A 25 3.86 -2.36 -9.80
N PRO A 26 4.56 -3.27 -9.11
CA PRO A 26 4.07 -3.86 -7.86
C PRO A 26 3.54 -2.80 -6.91
N ARG A 27 2.39 -3.04 -6.29
CA ARG A 27 1.75 -2.14 -5.30
C ARG A 27 2.74 -1.66 -4.23
N SER A 28 3.78 -2.46 -3.93
CA SER A 28 4.89 -2.10 -3.04
C SER A 28 5.74 -0.93 -3.55
N ALA A 29 6.10 -0.90 -4.82
CA ALA A 29 6.91 0.18 -5.39
C ALA A 29 6.12 1.50 -5.48
N ALA A 30 4.82 1.43 -5.75
CA ALA A 30 3.95 2.62 -5.70
C ALA A 30 3.81 3.16 -4.26
N ALA A 31 3.64 2.27 -3.28
CA ALA A 31 3.58 2.67 -1.88
C ALA A 31 4.91 3.25 -1.38
N GLU A 32 6.03 2.65 -1.77
CA GLU A 32 7.36 3.18 -1.47
C GLU A 32 7.53 4.60 -2.00
N ARG A 33 7.23 4.82 -3.29
CA ARG A 33 7.34 6.16 -3.88
C ARG A 33 6.46 7.18 -3.16
N ALA A 34 5.21 6.83 -2.88
CA ALA A 34 4.29 7.69 -2.13
C ALA A 34 4.81 8.05 -0.73
N ILE A 35 5.54 7.15 -0.07
CA ILE A 35 6.14 7.40 1.24
C ILE A 35 7.32 8.36 1.12
N LEU A 36 8.20 8.18 0.13
CA LEU A 36 9.33 9.09 -0.12
C LEU A 36 8.85 10.51 -0.47
N ASP A 37 7.90 10.62 -1.43
CA ASP A 37 7.31 11.90 -1.85
C ASP A 37 6.61 12.61 -0.67
N ALA A 38 5.96 11.85 0.22
CA ALA A 38 5.33 12.41 1.42
C ALA A 38 6.34 13.00 2.41
N VAL A 39 7.52 12.39 2.56
CA VAL A 39 8.59 12.98 3.40
C VAL A 39 9.07 14.28 2.76
N ILE A 40 9.37 14.27 1.46
CA ILE A 40 9.81 15.47 0.72
C ILE A 40 8.79 16.60 0.84
N THR A 41 7.51 16.31 0.62
CA THR A 41 6.41 17.29 0.75
C THR A 41 6.39 17.95 2.13
N LEU A 42 6.62 17.18 3.20
CA LEU A 42 6.63 17.71 4.56
C LEU A 42 7.85 18.61 4.81
N LEU A 43 9.02 18.22 4.29
CA LEU A 43 10.24 19.03 4.38
C LEU A 43 10.10 20.34 3.59
N GLU A 44 9.55 20.31 2.38
CA GLU A 44 9.25 21.48 1.56
C GLU A 44 8.25 22.42 2.25
N ALA A 45 7.33 21.88 3.05
CA ALA A 45 6.42 22.65 3.90
C ALA A 45 7.10 23.28 5.13
N GLY A 46 8.42 23.11 5.29
CA GLY A 46 9.21 23.71 6.37
C GLY A 46 9.26 22.89 7.66
N GLU A 47 8.76 21.65 7.64
CA GLU A 47 8.80 20.79 8.83
C GLU A 47 10.23 20.31 9.11
N PRO A 48 10.74 20.45 10.34
CA PRO A 48 12.06 19.94 10.67
C PRO A 48 12.05 18.41 10.67
N LEU A 49 13.12 17.80 10.14
CA LEU A 49 13.30 16.35 10.07
C LEU A 49 13.08 15.66 11.44
N ALA A 50 13.57 16.28 12.52
CA ALA A 50 13.40 15.79 13.88
C ALA A 50 11.93 15.73 14.32
N GLY A 51 11.08 16.65 13.83
CA GLY A 51 9.66 16.74 14.15
C GLY A 51 8.76 15.81 13.33
N LEU A 52 9.28 15.18 12.27
CA LEU A 52 8.51 14.24 11.47
C LEU A 52 8.25 12.95 12.25
N SER A 53 6.99 12.51 12.29
CA SER A 53 6.58 11.23 12.86
C SER A 53 6.14 10.25 11.77
N ILE A 54 6.33 8.95 12.01
CA ILE A 54 5.86 7.89 11.10
C ILE A 54 4.36 8.00 10.83
N GLU A 55 3.58 8.40 11.82
CA GLU A 55 2.14 8.61 11.67
C GLU A 55 1.80 9.74 10.72
N ARG A 56 2.51 10.86 10.79
CA ARG A 56 2.29 11.98 9.89
C ARG A 56 2.68 11.60 8.46
N ILE A 57 3.83 10.96 8.30
CA ILE A 57 4.31 10.47 7.01
C ILE A 57 3.29 9.50 6.39
N ALA A 58 2.80 8.52 7.17
CA ALA A 58 1.80 7.55 6.72
C ALA A 58 0.51 8.23 6.25
N ARG A 59 0.01 9.22 7.00
CA ARG A 59 -1.18 10.00 6.63
C ARG A 59 -0.96 10.79 5.33
N THR A 60 0.18 11.49 5.21
CA THR A 60 0.51 12.26 4.00
C THR A 60 0.65 11.35 2.78
N ALA A 61 1.25 10.17 2.94
CA ALA A 61 1.42 9.19 1.87
C ALA A 61 0.14 8.39 1.53
N GLY A 62 -0.92 8.51 2.33
CA GLY A 62 -2.15 7.72 2.16
C GLY A 62 -1.95 6.21 2.42
N VAL A 63 -1.01 5.84 3.29
CA VAL A 63 -0.70 4.43 3.61
C VAL A 63 -0.86 4.13 5.11
N GLY A 64 -0.97 2.85 5.46
CA GLY A 64 -0.90 2.42 6.86
C GLY A 64 0.54 2.40 7.39
N LYS A 65 0.73 2.62 8.70
CA LYS A 65 2.04 2.52 9.37
C LYS A 65 2.75 1.17 9.11
N ALA A 66 2.00 0.07 9.10
CA ALA A 66 2.54 -1.26 8.82
C ALA A 66 3.16 -1.38 7.41
N THR A 67 2.69 -0.58 6.45
CA THR A 67 3.30 -0.50 5.11
C THR A 67 4.70 0.11 5.16
N ILE A 68 4.91 1.12 6.01
CA ILE A 68 6.23 1.72 6.24
C ILE A 68 7.12 0.73 6.97
N TYR A 69 6.68 0.18 8.11
CA TYR A 69 7.51 -0.72 8.93
C TYR A 69 7.89 -2.04 8.25
N ARG A 70 7.13 -2.49 7.25
CA ARG A 70 7.51 -3.68 6.46
C ARG A 70 8.77 -3.44 5.63
N ARG A 71 9.08 -2.18 5.31
CA ARG A 71 10.18 -1.80 4.41
C ARG A 71 11.34 -1.12 5.13
N TRP A 72 11.05 -0.38 6.19
CA TRP A 72 12.07 0.28 7.01
C TRP A 72 11.90 -0.09 8.47
N THR A 73 13.00 -0.46 9.10
CA THR A 73 13.05 -0.83 10.53
C THR A 73 12.76 0.37 11.43
N GLY A 74 13.04 1.58 10.94
CA GLY A 74 12.88 2.83 11.66
C GLY A 74 12.80 4.07 10.76
N LYS A 75 12.64 5.23 11.38
CA LYS A 75 12.50 6.51 10.69
C LYS A 75 13.83 6.94 10.03
N GLU A 76 14.93 6.58 10.66
CA GLU A 76 16.29 6.87 10.23
C GLU A 76 16.60 6.18 8.89
N GLU A 77 16.26 4.90 8.77
CA GLU A 77 16.46 4.12 7.54
C GLU A 77 15.61 4.67 6.38
N LEU A 78 14.37 5.08 6.66
CA LEU A 78 13.54 5.78 5.68
C LEU A 78 14.21 7.08 5.20
N PHE A 79 14.80 7.87 6.10
CA PHE A 79 15.45 9.11 5.72
C PHE A 79 16.71 8.90 4.87
N VAL A 80 17.46 7.82 5.12
CA VAL A 80 18.59 7.46 4.26
C VAL A 80 18.10 7.22 2.82
N ASP A 81 16.99 6.50 2.64
CA ASP A 81 16.44 6.26 1.31
C ASP A 81 15.86 7.52 0.66
N VAL A 82 15.29 8.44 1.45
CA VAL A 82 14.86 9.76 0.93
C VAL A 82 16.06 10.55 0.41
N VAL A 83 17.16 10.62 1.16
CA VAL A 83 18.38 11.32 0.71
C VAL A 83 18.92 10.68 -0.56
N ARG A 84 18.96 9.34 -0.63
CA ARG A 84 19.37 8.61 -1.84
C ARG A 84 18.48 8.85 -3.04
N ASP A 85 17.18 9.07 -2.86
CA ASP A 85 16.25 9.40 -3.96
C ASP A 85 16.44 10.85 -4.45
N MET A 86 16.86 11.76 -3.57
CA MET A 86 17.10 13.16 -3.88
C MET A 86 18.48 13.43 -4.49
N GLU A 87 19.48 12.61 -4.15
CA GLU A 87 20.80 12.71 -4.74
C GLU A 87 20.76 12.27 -6.21
N PRO A 88 21.03 13.15 -7.19
CA PRO A 88 21.24 12.70 -8.55
C PRO A 88 22.47 11.80 -8.58
N VAL A 89 22.30 10.57 -9.03
CA VAL A 89 23.45 9.70 -9.37
C VAL A 89 24.15 10.37 -10.55
N ASP A 90 25.39 10.81 -10.33
CA ASP A 90 26.28 11.34 -11.37
C ASP A 90 26.32 10.47 -12.64
#